data_AF-A0ABD3NFC7-F1
#
_entry.id   AF-A0ABD3NFC7-F1
#
_cell.length_a   1.000
_cell.length_b   1.000
_cell.length_c   1.000
_cell.angle_alpha   90.00
_cell.angle_beta   90.00
_cell.angle_gamma   90.00
#
_symmetry.space_group_name_H-M   'P 1'
#
loop_
_entity.id
_entity.type
_entity.pdbx_description
1 polymer ?
#
loop_
_entity_poly.entity_id
_entity_poly.type
_entity_poly.pdbx_seq_one_letter_code
_entity_poly.pdbx_strand_id
1 'polypeptide(L)'
;MQNETTTRYHLRKLPTCGPLTHSKSVTGGEISKRLTRSELEDACRRHKAKEIAAMAASRKREAISVQNQRTTNRGIDKVDASSQLHVLDVGVKLCARKYNESKAQADKLNDEVKSLCDDVIELERESTALHEMLEGKHSEAQKITMLSADIKEAHDCSEWTLMYRHQLHHMHNRISKNSIILDGHIGEMSATLATAHKEKERSQKMLAEVESAVTFASIELDETIRDTNMAEGERNRELTIKQLEAGDTSRIERWNSARINSNLSVQQHLAGADKLERDRIQRLIRDREEKLKELNNSTEEMTVKLAELEGCFLQLKQATGVNCLAEIVAKISSHEENRQQLLKEKKEAEERLLAAKATFSSNQEALDKIKTNGLGGTELSRDVIKRIKTDIYNEKSEGKIVKSTNARLEALLVGLRQGGIGLYNRLLPYHSDLLNEEAPKLGEIDSTNTVQAASDTLEMINFTEKILGKMLIDIGGIRFVDTKSDIEKDGTPESPRLNCRIRPKFNVDEDDNTTVKTSIDEYGDSPRDVPSRNKLKKNSEKCSIEAVKLLELKSTKSKLKSSLQPRDDSTDDNAQNSMALTPVPIKKAARLSSPSSLRAKPIGPREDPLDRVHAFLTELPCLD
;
A
#
# COMPACT_ATOMS: atom_id res chain seq x y z
N MET A 1 -30.81 18.36 24.45
CA MET A 1 -31.34 17.29 25.30
C MET A 1 -30.77 15.96 24.85
N GLN A 2 -29.58 15.62 25.33
CA GLN A 2 -28.98 14.29 25.13
C GLN A 2 -28.37 13.90 26.48
N ASN A 3 -28.99 12.92 27.13
CA ASN A 3 -28.53 12.35 28.38
C ASN A 3 -27.50 11.26 28.05
N GLU A 4 -26.24 11.51 28.35
CA GLU A 4 -25.18 10.51 28.31
C GLU A 4 -25.22 9.65 29.59
N THR A 5 -25.75 8.44 29.48
CA THR A 5 -25.63 7.40 30.50
C THR A 5 -24.28 6.70 30.36
N THR A 6 -23.29 7.19 31.11
CA THR A 6 -21.99 6.53 31.27
C THR A 6 -22.10 5.40 32.31
N THR A 7 -22.34 4.17 31.87
CA THR A 7 -22.22 2.97 32.70
C THR A 7 -20.75 2.52 32.77
N ARG A 8 -20.07 2.86 33.87
CA ARG A 8 -18.77 2.31 34.26
C ARG A 8 -18.92 0.82 34.61
N TYR A 9 -18.45 -0.06 33.72
CA TYR A 9 -18.18 -1.45 34.08
C TYR A 9 -16.83 -1.54 34.77
N HIS A 10 -16.84 -1.80 36.08
CA HIS A 10 -15.67 -2.25 36.82
C HIS A 10 -15.26 -3.65 36.30
N LEU A 11 -14.19 -3.71 35.51
CA LEU A 11 -13.46 -4.96 35.26
C LEU A 11 -12.87 -5.44 36.59
N ARG A 12 -13.54 -6.39 37.26
CA ARG A 12 -12.90 -7.27 38.24
C ARG A 12 -11.89 -8.13 37.47
N LYS A 13 -10.60 -7.88 37.70
CA LYS A 13 -9.53 -8.82 37.35
C LYS A 13 -9.78 -10.10 38.14
N LEU A 14 -10.15 -11.17 37.43
CA LEU A 14 -10.08 -12.53 37.96
C LEU A 14 -8.60 -12.92 38.10
N PRO A 15 -8.20 -13.60 39.20
CA PRO A 15 -6.86 -14.11 39.34
C PRO A 15 -6.63 -15.19 38.28
N THR A 16 -5.52 -15.06 37.55
CA THR A 16 -5.05 -16.02 36.56
C THR A 16 -4.60 -17.27 37.31
N CYS A 17 -5.35 -18.36 37.18
CA CYS A 17 -4.91 -19.68 37.63
C CYS A 17 -3.66 -20.07 36.83
N GLY A 18 -2.51 -20.14 37.52
CA GLY A 18 -1.26 -20.64 36.95
C GLY A 18 -1.36 -22.12 36.58
N PRO A 19 -0.48 -22.60 35.68
CA PRO A 19 -0.50 -23.99 35.24
C PRO A 19 -0.17 -24.92 36.42
N LEU A 20 -1.05 -25.89 36.65
CA LEU A 20 -0.82 -27.02 37.56
C LEU A 20 0.45 -27.76 37.11
N THR A 21 1.52 -27.58 37.87
CA THR A 21 2.75 -28.37 37.72
C THR A 21 2.46 -29.81 38.12
N HIS A 22 2.57 -30.72 37.17
CA HIS A 22 2.59 -32.15 37.41
C HIS A 22 3.57 -32.52 38.53
N SER A 23 3.05 -33.33 39.45
CA SER A 23 3.79 -34.05 40.48
C SER A 23 4.97 -34.82 39.89
N LYS A 24 6.20 -34.47 40.29
CA LYS A 24 7.33 -35.40 40.23
C LYS A 24 7.29 -36.25 41.49
N SER A 25 6.78 -37.48 41.36
CA SER A 25 7.04 -38.54 42.33
C SER A 25 8.54 -38.80 42.38
N VAL A 26 9.12 -38.61 43.55
CA VAL A 26 10.49 -39.01 43.85
C VAL A 26 10.48 -40.53 44.05
N THR A 27 10.92 -41.26 43.03
CA THR A 27 11.35 -42.66 43.14
C THR A 27 12.76 -42.68 43.73
N GLY A 28 12.85 -42.64 45.06
CA GLY A 28 14.04 -43.01 45.82
C GLY A 28 13.84 -44.41 46.38
N GLY A 29 14.48 -45.40 45.76
CA GLY A 29 14.27 -46.81 46.04
C GLY A 29 14.83 -47.26 47.40
N GLU A 30 13.94 -47.72 48.26
CA GLU A 30 14.22 -48.93 49.03
C GLU A 30 13.40 -50.06 48.43
N ILE A 31 14.11 -51.07 47.92
CA ILE A 31 13.53 -52.32 47.44
C ILE A 31 12.97 -53.04 48.67
N SER A 32 11.79 -52.60 49.11
CA SER A 32 10.95 -53.35 50.02
C SER A 32 10.43 -54.52 49.21
N LYS A 33 11.12 -55.66 49.33
CA LYS A 33 10.73 -56.92 48.72
C LYS A 33 9.27 -57.14 49.08
N ARG A 34 8.38 -57.03 48.10
CA ARG A 34 6.97 -57.40 48.22
C ARG A 34 6.98 -58.87 48.65
N LEU A 35 6.83 -59.10 49.95
CA LEU A 35 6.67 -60.43 50.50
C LEU A 35 5.45 -61.00 49.79
N THR A 36 5.68 -62.07 49.03
CA THR A 36 4.59 -62.80 48.40
C THR A 36 3.66 -63.28 49.50
N ARG A 37 2.37 -63.47 49.21
CA ARG A 37 1.38 -63.98 50.18
C ARG A 37 1.91 -65.22 50.94
N SER A 38 2.70 -66.06 50.27
CA SER A 38 3.37 -67.22 50.87
C SER A 38 4.41 -66.87 51.95
N GLU A 39 5.21 -65.81 51.76
CA GLU A 39 6.24 -65.41 52.71
C GLU A 39 5.65 -64.72 53.95
N LEU A 40 4.54 -64.00 53.78
CA LEU A 40 3.79 -63.41 54.89
C LEU A 40 3.11 -64.52 55.73
N GLU A 41 2.51 -65.51 55.06
CA GLU A 41 1.95 -66.69 55.73
C GLU A 41 3.02 -67.48 56.49
N ASP A 42 4.23 -67.64 55.93
CA ASP A 42 5.35 -68.31 56.60
C ASP A 42 5.96 -67.49 57.75
N ALA A 43 5.94 -66.15 57.67
CA ALA A 43 6.35 -65.29 58.78
C ALA A 43 5.33 -65.38 59.94
N CYS A 44 4.04 -65.37 59.65
CA CYS A 44 2.98 -65.59 60.64
C CYS A 44 3.06 -66.99 61.28
N ARG A 45 3.36 -68.04 60.49
CA ARG A 45 3.59 -69.40 61.03
C ARG A 45 4.82 -69.43 61.95
N ARG A 46 5.92 -68.78 61.58
CA ARG A 46 7.13 -68.67 62.41
C ARG A 46 6.90 -67.89 63.69
N HIS A 47 6.08 -66.85 63.66
CA HIS A 47 5.69 -66.09 64.86
C HIS A 47 4.83 -66.95 65.80
N LYS A 48 3.78 -67.61 65.28
CA LYS A 48 2.95 -68.55 66.05
C LYS A 48 3.78 -69.68 66.65
N ALA A 49 4.75 -70.23 65.92
CA ALA A 49 5.64 -71.28 66.44
C ALA A 49 6.53 -70.80 67.59
N LYS A 50 7.06 -69.57 67.52
CA LYS A 50 7.85 -68.96 68.61
C LYS A 50 7.02 -68.67 69.85
N GLU A 51 5.78 -68.22 69.66
CA GLU A 51 4.85 -67.92 70.74
C GLU A 51 4.38 -69.20 71.46
N ILE A 52 4.07 -70.26 70.70
CA ILE A 52 3.76 -71.59 71.26
C ILE A 52 4.97 -72.17 72.01
N ALA A 53 6.19 -71.99 71.49
CA ALA A 53 7.41 -72.43 72.17
C ALA A 53 7.68 -71.65 73.47
N ALA A 54 7.41 -70.33 73.50
CA ALA A 54 7.51 -69.51 74.69
C ALA A 54 6.47 -69.90 75.77
N MET A 55 5.23 -70.16 75.36
CA MET A 55 4.15 -70.67 76.23
C MET A 55 4.50 -72.05 76.80
N ALA A 56 5.06 -72.96 75.99
CA ALA A 56 5.53 -74.27 76.44
C ALA A 56 6.72 -74.18 77.40
N ALA A 57 7.65 -73.25 77.18
CA ALA A 57 8.77 -72.98 78.08
C ALA A 57 8.31 -72.38 79.42
N SER A 58 7.28 -71.53 79.41
CA SER A 58 6.66 -70.99 80.63
C SER A 58 5.98 -72.10 81.46
N ARG A 59 5.16 -72.96 80.81
CA ARG A 59 4.55 -74.14 81.46
C ARG A 59 5.58 -75.11 82.05
N LYS A 60 6.73 -75.30 81.38
CA LYS A 60 7.85 -76.10 81.92
C LYS A 60 8.45 -75.47 83.19
N ARG A 61 8.65 -74.15 83.25
CA ARG A 61 9.15 -73.47 84.46
C ARG A 61 8.15 -73.55 85.62
N GLU A 62 6.86 -73.45 85.30
CA GLU A 62 5.78 -73.56 86.29
C GLU A 62 5.66 -74.97 86.87
N ALA A 63 5.79 -76.01 86.03
CA ALA A 63 5.80 -77.41 86.48
C ALA A 63 7.02 -77.73 87.39
N ILE A 64 8.20 -77.16 87.09
CA ILE A 64 9.40 -77.32 87.93
C ILE A 64 9.24 -76.60 89.28
N SER A 65 8.57 -75.45 89.32
CA SER A 65 8.22 -74.73 90.56
C SER A 65 7.26 -75.54 91.45
N VAL A 66 6.24 -76.17 90.86
CA VAL A 66 5.28 -77.03 91.59
C VAL A 66 5.94 -78.31 92.11
N GLN A 67 6.95 -78.85 91.40
CA GLN A 67 7.72 -80.02 91.85
C GLN A 67 8.68 -79.68 93.00
N ASN A 68 9.28 -78.48 93.00
CA ASN A 68 10.14 -78.01 94.10
C ASN A 68 9.37 -77.65 95.38
N GLN A 69 8.07 -77.37 95.32
CA GLN A 69 7.24 -77.20 96.52
C GLN A 69 6.83 -78.52 97.20
N ARG A 70 6.94 -79.67 96.51
CA ARG A 70 6.62 -80.99 97.10
C ARG A 70 7.78 -81.63 97.86
N THR A 71 9.01 -81.10 97.75
CA THR A 71 10.22 -81.68 98.36
C THR A 71 10.61 -81.08 99.73
N THR A 72 9.89 -80.09 100.26
CA THR A 72 10.23 -79.42 101.53
C THR A 72 9.42 -79.85 102.77
N ASN A 73 8.47 -80.78 102.67
CA ASN A 73 7.71 -81.26 103.83
C ASN A 73 7.85 -82.78 104.02
N ARG A 74 9.02 -83.22 104.48
CA ARG A 74 9.22 -84.50 105.19
C ARG A 74 10.13 -84.24 106.39
N GLY A 75 9.53 -83.81 107.48
CA GLY A 75 10.15 -83.66 108.79
C GLY A 75 9.15 -84.14 109.84
N ILE A 76 9.53 -85.17 110.58
CA ILE A 76 8.77 -85.90 111.59
C ILE A 76 8.59 -85.02 112.81
N ASP A 77 7.36 -84.87 113.29
CA ASP A 77 7.04 -84.70 114.71
C ASP A 77 5.57 -85.09 114.97
N LYS A 78 5.24 -85.56 116.17
CA LYS A 78 3.89 -85.99 116.56
C LYS A 78 2.95 -84.78 116.54
N VAL A 79 2.03 -84.76 115.57
CA VAL A 79 1.11 -83.64 115.35
C VAL A 79 -0.29 -83.97 115.83
N ASP A 80 -0.82 -83.07 116.64
CA ASP A 80 -2.20 -82.96 117.12
C ASP A 80 -3.20 -82.86 115.95
N ALA A 81 -4.33 -83.58 115.99
CA ALA A 81 -5.29 -83.67 114.87
C ALA A 81 -5.83 -82.30 114.40
N SER A 82 -5.76 -81.30 115.26
CA SER A 82 -6.06 -79.88 114.98
C SER A 82 -5.12 -79.24 113.94
N SER A 83 -3.83 -79.60 113.94
CA SER A 83 -2.82 -79.01 113.05
C SER A 83 -2.88 -79.57 111.63
N GLN A 84 -3.21 -80.85 111.44
CA GLN A 84 -3.49 -81.42 110.12
C GLN A 84 -4.71 -80.78 109.45
N LEU A 85 -5.75 -80.52 110.24
CA LEU A 85 -6.97 -79.85 109.75
C LEU A 85 -6.68 -78.40 109.35
N HIS A 86 -5.79 -77.72 110.07
CA HIS A 86 -5.31 -76.38 109.72
C HIS A 86 -4.47 -76.36 108.42
N VAL A 87 -3.57 -77.33 108.22
CA VAL A 87 -2.77 -77.43 106.98
C VAL A 87 -3.66 -77.75 105.76
N LEU A 88 -4.66 -78.61 105.92
CA LEU A 88 -5.67 -78.89 104.88
C LEU A 88 -6.52 -77.66 104.58
N ASP A 89 -7.00 -76.95 105.60
CA ASP A 89 -7.76 -75.70 105.44
C ASP A 89 -6.94 -74.61 104.72
N VAL A 90 -5.66 -74.45 105.09
CA VAL A 90 -4.72 -73.55 104.40
C VAL A 90 -4.50 -74.00 102.95
N GLY A 91 -4.36 -75.31 102.70
CA GLY A 91 -4.22 -75.87 101.35
C GLY A 91 -5.47 -75.65 100.48
N VAL A 92 -6.67 -75.87 101.03
CA VAL A 92 -7.95 -75.61 100.35
C VAL A 92 -8.11 -74.12 100.07
N LYS A 93 -7.79 -73.25 101.04
CA LYS A 93 -7.79 -71.78 100.85
C LYS A 93 -6.79 -71.33 99.79
N LEU A 94 -5.60 -71.94 99.74
CA LEU A 94 -4.59 -71.65 98.71
C LEU A 94 -5.05 -72.11 97.33
N CYS A 95 -5.63 -73.31 97.23
CA CYS A 95 -6.21 -73.84 95.99
C CYS A 95 -7.40 -73.00 95.52
N ALA A 96 -8.28 -72.58 96.42
CA ALA A 96 -9.39 -71.68 96.11
C ALA A 96 -8.89 -70.31 95.65
N ARG A 97 -7.83 -69.76 96.29
CA ARG A 97 -7.21 -68.51 95.85
C ARG A 97 -6.60 -68.64 94.45
N LYS A 98 -5.82 -69.69 94.20
CA LYS A 98 -5.25 -69.97 92.88
C LYS A 98 -6.32 -70.18 91.82
N TYR A 99 -7.39 -70.92 92.15
CA TYR A 99 -8.52 -71.10 91.25
C TYR A 99 -9.20 -69.78 90.92
N ASN A 100 -9.49 -68.95 91.94
CA ASN A 100 -10.10 -67.64 91.73
C ASN A 100 -9.20 -66.69 90.93
N GLU A 101 -7.89 -66.76 91.14
CA GLU A 101 -6.91 -65.97 90.38
C GLU A 101 -6.81 -66.44 88.92
N SER A 102 -6.74 -67.75 88.67
CA SER A 102 -6.79 -68.31 87.32
C SER A 102 -8.13 -68.05 86.62
N LYS A 103 -9.24 -68.06 87.37
CA LYS A 103 -10.57 -67.70 86.86
C LYS A 103 -10.61 -66.22 86.49
N ALA A 104 -10.14 -65.32 87.36
CA ALA A 104 -10.06 -63.90 87.07
C ALA A 104 -9.13 -63.58 85.88
N GLN A 105 -8.03 -64.33 85.71
CA GLN A 105 -7.18 -64.23 84.52
C GLN A 105 -7.88 -64.75 83.26
N ALA A 106 -8.61 -65.85 83.35
CA ALA A 106 -9.40 -66.38 82.23
C ALA A 106 -10.52 -65.40 81.83
N ASP A 107 -11.21 -64.79 82.79
CA ASP A 107 -12.24 -63.79 82.54
C ASP A 107 -11.63 -62.54 81.87
N LYS A 108 -10.48 -62.04 82.34
CA LYS A 108 -9.76 -60.92 81.69
C LYS A 108 -9.37 -61.23 80.25
N LEU A 109 -8.79 -62.41 80.00
CA LEU A 109 -8.41 -62.83 78.65
C LEU A 109 -9.64 -63.00 77.76
N ASN A 110 -10.77 -63.47 78.31
CA ASN A 110 -12.01 -63.59 77.57
C ASN A 110 -12.59 -62.22 77.18
N ASP A 111 -12.50 -61.22 78.06
CA ASP A 111 -12.91 -59.86 77.76
C ASP A 111 -11.99 -59.19 76.72
N GLU A 112 -10.67 -59.44 76.80
CA GLU A 112 -9.70 -58.98 75.79
C GLU A 112 -9.96 -59.63 74.42
N VAL A 113 -10.24 -60.94 74.38
CA VAL A 113 -10.61 -61.64 73.14
C VAL A 113 -11.90 -61.06 72.55
N LYS A 114 -12.89 -60.72 73.37
CA LYS A 114 -14.12 -60.08 72.88
C LYS A 114 -13.83 -58.70 72.29
N SER A 115 -13.06 -57.86 72.98
CA SER A 115 -12.65 -56.55 72.47
C SER A 115 -11.92 -56.67 71.13
N LEU A 116 -10.96 -57.60 71.02
CA LEU A 116 -10.23 -57.82 69.79
C LEU A 116 -11.11 -58.39 68.66
N CYS A 117 -12.11 -59.21 68.98
CA CYS A 117 -13.10 -59.67 68.00
C CYS A 117 -13.94 -58.51 67.47
N ASP A 118 -14.36 -57.58 68.33
CA ASP A 118 -15.12 -56.39 67.92
C ASP A 118 -14.27 -55.48 67.01
N ASP A 119 -13.00 -55.25 67.37
CA ASP A 119 -12.04 -54.50 66.54
C ASP A 119 -11.82 -55.15 65.16
N VAL A 120 -11.71 -56.49 65.11
CA VAL A 120 -11.56 -57.22 63.84
C VAL A 120 -12.81 -57.07 62.97
N ILE A 121 -14.00 -57.11 63.55
CA ILE A 121 -15.26 -56.91 62.81
C ILE A 121 -15.34 -55.49 62.25
N GLU A 122 -14.89 -54.48 63.01
CA GLU A 122 -14.83 -53.09 62.53
C GLU A 122 -13.82 -52.95 61.37
N LEU A 123 -12.62 -53.49 61.51
CA LEU A 123 -11.61 -53.49 60.46
C LEU A 123 -12.07 -54.27 59.21
N GLU A 124 -12.81 -55.35 59.36
CA GLU A 124 -13.40 -56.09 58.23
C GLU A 124 -14.44 -55.25 57.49
N ARG A 125 -15.27 -54.47 58.21
CA ARG A 125 -16.23 -53.52 57.61
C ARG A 125 -15.53 -52.39 56.88
N GLU A 126 -14.47 -51.82 57.46
CA GLU A 126 -13.66 -50.79 56.78
C GLU A 126 -12.96 -51.35 55.54
N SER A 127 -12.38 -52.54 55.64
CA SER A 127 -11.72 -53.23 54.53
C SER A 127 -12.69 -53.53 53.40
N THR A 128 -13.92 -53.98 53.71
CA THR A 128 -14.97 -54.19 52.70
C THR A 128 -15.43 -52.88 52.07
N ALA A 129 -15.64 -51.82 52.84
CA ALA A 129 -15.98 -50.50 52.30
C ALA A 129 -14.87 -49.94 51.38
N LEU A 130 -13.60 -50.09 51.76
CA LEU A 130 -12.46 -49.69 50.92
C LEU A 130 -12.36 -50.54 49.66
N HIS A 131 -12.63 -51.84 49.75
CA HIS A 131 -12.66 -52.72 48.59
C HIS A 131 -13.79 -52.32 47.62
N GLU A 132 -14.98 -52.02 48.14
CA GLU A 132 -16.09 -51.50 47.34
C GLU A 132 -15.77 -50.14 46.70
N MET A 133 -15.02 -49.27 47.39
CA MET A 133 -14.52 -48.02 46.81
C MET A 133 -13.53 -48.25 45.67
N LEU A 134 -12.58 -49.19 45.84
CA LEU A 134 -11.60 -49.54 44.81
C LEU A 134 -12.23 -50.20 43.59
N GLU A 135 -13.26 -51.04 43.81
CA GLU A 135 -14.05 -51.64 42.73
C GLU A 135 -15.02 -50.64 42.07
N GLY A 136 -15.19 -49.44 42.63
CA GLY A 136 -16.13 -48.44 42.15
C GLY A 136 -17.61 -48.79 42.41
N LYS A 137 -17.88 -49.77 43.29
CA LYS A 137 -19.24 -50.17 43.70
C LYS A 137 -19.78 -49.32 44.84
N HIS A 138 -18.89 -48.68 45.61
CA HIS A 138 -19.29 -47.77 46.67
C HIS A 138 -20.03 -46.55 46.10
N SER A 139 -21.08 -46.11 46.78
CA SER A 139 -21.96 -45.01 46.33
C SER A 139 -21.19 -43.72 46.05
N GLU A 140 -20.25 -43.34 46.92
CA GLU A 140 -19.41 -42.16 46.70
C GLU A 140 -18.47 -42.33 45.50
N ALA A 141 -17.95 -43.53 45.23
CA ALA A 141 -17.11 -43.77 44.07
C ALA A 141 -17.91 -43.63 42.76
N GLN A 142 -19.14 -44.15 42.73
CA GLN A 142 -20.07 -43.97 41.59
C GLN A 142 -20.47 -42.50 41.41
N LYS A 143 -20.68 -41.77 42.50
CA LYS A 143 -20.98 -40.35 42.45
C LYS A 143 -19.80 -39.54 41.90
N ILE A 144 -18.57 -39.87 42.31
CA ILE A 144 -17.35 -39.24 41.78
C ILE A 144 -17.21 -39.53 40.28
N THR A 145 -17.45 -40.76 39.82
CA THR A 145 -17.36 -41.09 38.39
C THR A 145 -18.43 -40.36 37.57
N MET A 146 -19.67 -40.29 38.08
CA MET A 146 -20.75 -39.52 37.45
C MET A 146 -20.40 -38.04 37.34
N LEU A 147 -19.99 -37.40 38.44
CA LEU A 147 -19.56 -36.00 38.41
C LEU A 147 -18.36 -35.77 37.47
N SER A 148 -17.44 -36.73 37.39
CA SER A 148 -16.32 -36.64 36.44
C SER A 148 -16.76 -36.72 34.98
N ALA A 149 -17.83 -37.46 34.68
CA ALA A 149 -18.42 -37.52 33.36
C ALA A 149 -19.14 -36.20 33.03
N ASP A 150 -19.93 -35.68 33.95
CA ASP A 150 -20.63 -34.38 33.79
C ASP A 150 -19.64 -33.23 33.58
N ILE A 151 -18.52 -33.21 34.31
CA ILE A 151 -17.45 -32.22 34.13
C ILE A 151 -16.83 -32.32 32.74
N LYS A 152 -16.60 -33.54 32.24
CA LYS A 152 -16.06 -33.75 30.89
C LYS A 152 -17.05 -33.29 29.82
N GLU A 153 -18.32 -33.66 29.94
CA GLU A 153 -19.35 -33.22 29.00
C GLU A 153 -19.50 -31.68 28.99
N ALA A 154 -19.53 -31.05 30.17
CA ALA A 154 -19.56 -29.60 30.28
C ALA A 154 -18.31 -28.93 29.69
N HIS A 155 -17.13 -29.56 29.86
CA HIS A 155 -15.89 -29.10 29.25
C HIS A 155 -15.93 -29.18 27.73
N ASP A 156 -16.34 -30.31 27.17
CA ASP A 156 -16.45 -30.52 25.72
C ASP A 156 -17.47 -29.56 25.08
N CYS A 157 -18.61 -29.34 25.76
CA CYS A 157 -19.62 -28.35 25.36
C CYS A 157 -19.07 -26.91 25.39
N SER A 158 -18.27 -26.58 26.41
CA SER A 158 -17.59 -25.27 26.53
C SER A 158 -16.55 -25.07 25.43
N GLU A 159 -15.73 -26.07 25.12
CA GLU A 159 -14.75 -26.03 24.04
C GLU A 159 -15.43 -25.82 22.68
N TRP A 160 -16.49 -26.58 22.41
CA TRP A 160 -17.28 -26.42 21.20
C TRP A 160 -17.85 -25.01 21.07
N THR A 161 -18.42 -24.47 22.15
CA THR A 161 -18.96 -23.10 22.19
C THR A 161 -17.87 -22.06 21.96
N LEU A 162 -16.68 -22.25 22.53
CA LEU A 162 -15.53 -21.36 22.33
C LEU A 162 -15.04 -21.39 20.87
N MET A 163 -14.96 -22.58 20.27
CA MET A 163 -14.60 -22.75 18.86
C MET A 163 -15.61 -22.04 17.94
N TYR A 164 -16.90 -22.24 18.19
CA TYR A 164 -17.96 -21.59 17.42
C TYR A 164 -17.91 -20.07 17.58
N ARG A 165 -17.70 -19.55 18.80
CA ARG A 165 -17.50 -18.12 19.05
C ARG A 165 -16.29 -17.58 18.30
N HIS A 166 -15.20 -18.33 18.21
CA HIS A 166 -14.01 -17.92 17.45
C HIS A 166 -14.31 -17.84 15.94
N GLN A 167 -15.06 -18.80 15.39
CA GLN A 167 -15.50 -18.78 13.99
C GLN A 167 -16.39 -17.56 13.69
N LEU A 168 -17.38 -17.30 14.54
CA LEU A 168 -18.24 -16.11 14.41
C LEU A 168 -17.44 -14.82 14.51
N HIS A 169 -16.48 -14.73 15.42
CA HIS A 169 -15.61 -13.57 15.55
C HIS A 169 -14.75 -13.35 14.28
N HIS A 170 -14.21 -14.43 13.71
CA HIS A 170 -13.48 -14.35 12.45
C HIS A 170 -14.38 -13.87 11.30
N MET A 171 -15.61 -14.39 11.19
CA MET A 171 -16.59 -13.93 10.20
C MET A 171 -16.94 -12.45 10.37
N HIS A 172 -17.22 -12.02 11.61
CA HIS A 172 -17.50 -10.63 11.93
C HIS A 172 -16.33 -9.71 11.53
N ASN A 173 -15.09 -10.08 11.88
CA ASN A 173 -13.91 -9.31 11.51
C ASN A 173 -13.72 -9.21 10.00
N ARG A 174 -14.03 -10.27 9.25
CA ARG A 174 -13.98 -10.25 7.78
C ARG A 174 -15.04 -9.32 7.20
N ILE A 175 -16.28 -9.40 7.69
CA ILE A 175 -17.38 -8.52 7.26
C ILE A 175 -17.07 -7.06 7.59
N SER A 176 -16.57 -6.77 8.79
CA SER A 176 -16.18 -5.42 9.22
C SER A 176 -15.05 -4.85 8.33
N LYS A 177 -14.02 -5.64 8.02
CA LYS A 177 -12.97 -5.24 7.08
C LYS A 177 -13.53 -4.95 5.68
N ASN A 178 -14.42 -5.80 5.19
CA ASN A 178 -15.04 -5.60 3.88
C ASN A 178 -15.92 -4.34 3.86
N SER A 179 -16.67 -4.06 4.92
CA SER A 179 -17.46 -2.83 5.07
C SER A 179 -16.58 -1.59 4.94
N ILE A 180 -15.47 -1.53 5.68
CA ILE A 180 -14.54 -0.40 5.64
C ILE A 180 -13.95 -0.21 4.23
N ILE A 181 -13.65 -1.30 3.51
CA ILE A 181 -13.15 -1.22 2.13
C ILE A 181 -14.24 -0.68 1.19
N LEU A 182 -15.48 -1.15 1.32
CA LEU A 182 -16.61 -0.67 0.52
C LEU A 182 -16.90 0.81 0.79
N ASP A 183 -16.86 1.24 2.04
CA ASP A 183 -17.01 2.66 2.41
C ASP A 183 -15.89 3.51 1.79
N GLY A 184 -14.66 2.99 1.76
CA GLY A 184 -13.53 3.60 1.04
C GLY A 184 -13.82 3.75 -0.46
N HIS A 185 -14.27 2.68 -1.12
CA HIS A 185 -14.64 2.74 -2.55
C HIS A 185 -15.79 3.71 -2.82
N ILE A 186 -16.82 3.76 -1.94
CA ILE A 186 -17.92 4.72 -2.05
C ILE A 186 -17.39 6.14 -1.94
N GLY A 187 -16.50 6.42 -0.99
CA GLY A 187 -15.84 7.72 -0.86
C GLY A 187 -15.05 8.13 -2.10
N GLU A 188 -14.27 7.20 -2.67
CA GLU A 188 -13.55 7.43 -3.93
C GLU A 188 -14.51 7.69 -5.11
N MET A 189 -15.58 6.91 -5.25
CA MET A 189 -16.60 7.11 -6.29
C MET A 189 -17.34 8.45 -6.13
N SER A 190 -17.65 8.87 -4.91
CA SER A 190 -18.25 10.19 -4.65
C SER A 190 -17.29 11.32 -5.01
N ALA A 191 -15.98 11.17 -4.73
CA ALA A 191 -14.98 12.15 -5.11
C ALA A 191 -14.83 12.26 -6.63
N THR A 192 -14.77 11.13 -7.35
CA THR A 192 -14.70 11.15 -8.83
C THR A 192 -15.95 11.76 -9.44
N LEU A 193 -17.14 11.42 -8.93
CA LEU A 193 -18.40 12.02 -9.34
C LEU A 193 -18.40 13.54 -9.13
N ALA A 194 -17.93 14.02 -7.98
CA ALA A 194 -17.81 15.46 -7.71
C ALA A 194 -16.85 16.15 -8.70
N THR A 195 -15.72 15.52 -9.04
CA THR A 195 -14.79 16.07 -10.05
C THR A 195 -15.40 16.08 -11.46
N ALA A 196 -16.16 15.04 -11.83
CA ALA A 196 -16.85 14.97 -13.11
C ALA A 196 -17.94 16.05 -13.23
N HIS A 197 -18.67 16.34 -12.15
CA HIS A 197 -19.63 17.44 -12.13
C HIS A 197 -18.96 18.80 -12.31
N LYS A 198 -17.84 19.06 -11.61
CA LYS A 198 -17.07 20.30 -11.79
C LYS A 198 -16.58 20.45 -13.23
N GLU A 199 -16.15 19.37 -13.86
CA GLU A 199 -15.70 19.40 -15.26
C GLU A 199 -16.85 19.62 -16.25
N LYS A 200 -18.01 19.02 -15.99
CA LYS A 200 -19.24 19.30 -16.74
C LYS A 200 -19.61 20.79 -16.65
N GLU A 201 -19.57 21.38 -15.46
CA GLU A 201 -19.86 22.81 -15.27
C GLU A 201 -18.87 23.70 -16.02
N ARG A 202 -17.57 23.38 -16.01
CA ARG A 202 -16.56 24.09 -16.82
C ARG A 202 -16.85 23.97 -18.31
N SER A 203 -17.17 22.77 -18.78
CA SER A 203 -17.50 22.52 -20.19
C SER A 203 -18.74 23.29 -20.62
N GLN A 204 -19.76 23.39 -19.76
CA GLN A 204 -20.95 24.22 -20.01
C GLN A 204 -20.62 25.71 -20.09
N LYS A 205 -19.73 26.23 -19.23
CA LYS A 205 -19.26 27.63 -19.31
C LYS A 205 -18.51 27.91 -20.61
N MET A 206 -17.57 27.05 -20.99
CA MET A 206 -16.85 27.19 -22.26
C MET A 206 -17.80 27.14 -23.46
N LEU A 207 -18.80 26.26 -23.43
CA LEU A 207 -19.81 26.19 -24.49
C LEU A 207 -20.63 27.48 -24.58
N ALA A 208 -21.04 28.06 -23.45
CA ALA A 208 -21.73 29.35 -23.43
C ALA A 208 -20.85 30.50 -23.95
N GLU A 209 -19.56 30.50 -23.64
CA GLU A 209 -18.59 31.48 -24.18
C GLU A 209 -18.43 31.33 -25.70
N VAL A 210 -18.34 30.10 -26.21
CA VAL A 210 -18.28 29.83 -27.66
C VAL A 210 -19.57 30.25 -28.35
N GLU A 211 -20.73 29.94 -27.77
CA GLU A 211 -22.03 30.39 -28.31
C GLU A 211 -22.09 31.93 -28.37
N SER A 212 -21.66 32.62 -27.31
CA SER A 212 -21.58 34.08 -27.30
C SER A 212 -20.62 34.61 -28.37
N ALA A 213 -19.43 34.00 -28.54
CA ALA A 213 -18.47 34.41 -29.55
C ALA A 213 -19.00 34.21 -30.98
N VAL A 214 -19.71 33.10 -31.23
CA VAL A 214 -20.38 32.83 -32.52
C VAL A 214 -21.46 33.87 -32.79
N THR A 215 -22.26 34.26 -31.79
CA THR A 215 -23.27 35.31 -31.98
C THR A 215 -22.62 36.66 -32.30
N PHE A 216 -21.51 37.00 -31.64
CA PHE A 216 -20.77 38.23 -31.91
C PHE A 216 -20.18 38.24 -33.33
N ALA A 217 -19.50 37.17 -33.73
CA ALA A 217 -18.95 37.03 -35.08
C ALA A 217 -20.03 37.07 -36.16
N SER A 218 -21.24 36.55 -35.87
CA SER A 218 -22.37 36.63 -36.80
C SER A 218 -22.87 38.06 -36.96
N ILE A 219 -22.96 38.81 -35.86
CA ILE A 219 -23.33 40.24 -35.89
C ILE A 219 -22.30 41.05 -36.69
N GLU A 220 -21.00 40.83 -36.44
CA GLU A 220 -19.90 41.49 -37.17
C GLU A 220 -19.94 41.17 -38.67
N LEU A 221 -20.22 39.91 -39.04
CA LEU A 221 -20.40 39.52 -40.43
C LEU A 221 -21.60 40.25 -41.07
N ASP A 222 -22.74 40.32 -40.39
CA ASP A 222 -23.92 41.02 -40.90
C ASP A 222 -23.66 42.54 -41.06
N GLU A 223 -22.90 43.14 -40.14
CA GLU A 223 -22.45 44.53 -40.24
C GLU A 223 -21.54 44.76 -41.44
N THR A 224 -20.51 43.93 -41.62
CA THR A 224 -19.60 44.04 -42.78
C THR A 224 -20.32 43.83 -44.11
N ILE A 225 -21.26 42.88 -44.20
CA ILE A 225 -22.11 42.70 -45.38
C ILE A 225 -22.91 43.99 -45.67
N ARG A 226 -23.50 44.59 -44.64
CA ARG A 226 -24.27 45.84 -44.77
C ARG A 226 -23.39 46.98 -45.29
N ASP A 227 -22.19 47.15 -44.73
CA ASP A 227 -21.24 48.18 -45.14
C ASP A 227 -20.76 47.97 -46.58
N THR A 228 -20.47 46.72 -46.97
CA THR A 228 -20.12 46.41 -48.37
C THR A 228 -21.25 46.74 -49.33
N ASN A 229 -22.50 46.43 -48.98
CA ASN A 229 -23.66 46.74 -49.82
C ASN A 229 -23.88 48.26 -49.96
N MET A 230 -23.66 49.03 -48.89
CA MET A 230 -23.73 50.49 -48.96
C MET A 230 -22.66 51.06 -49.90
N ALA A 231 -21.40 50.61 -49.76
CA ALA A 231 -20.29 51.03 -50.60
C ALA A 231 -20.48 50.62 -52.08
N GLU A 232 -21.02 49.43 -52.35
CA GLU A 232 -21.41 49.01 -53.69
C GLU A 232 -22.52 49.89 -54.27
N GLY A 233 -23.53 50.21 -53.45
CA GLY A 233 -24.59 51.13 -53.84
C GLY A 233 -24.07 52.52 -54.20
N GLU A 234 -23.13 53.07 -53.44
CA GLU A 234 -22.47 54.34 -53.73
C GLU A 234 -21.65 54.28 -55.03
N ARG A 235 -20.83 53.25 -55.19
CA ARG A 235 -20.04 53.05 -56.41
C ARG A 235 -20.91 52.92 -57.65
N ASN A 236 -22.04 52.22 -57.55
CA ASN A 236 -22.98 52.08 -58.65
C ASN A 236 -23.66 53.41 -58.99
N ARG A 237 -24.01 54.23 -57.99
CA ARG A 237 -24.52 55.60 -58.21
C ARG A 237 -23.48 56.48 -58.90
N GLU A 238 -22.23 56.45 -58.42
CA GLU A 238 -21.13 57.22 -59.01
C GLU A 238 -20.86 56.79 -60.47
N LEU A 239 -20.81 55.48 -60.73
CA LEU A 239 -20.65 54.93 -62.07
C LEU A 239 -21.79 55.37 -62.99
N THR A 240 -23.04 55.39 -62.50
CA THR A 240 -24.19 55.88 -63.27
C THR A 240 -24.03 57.37 -63.61
N ILE A 241 -23.59 58.20 -62.66
CA ILE A 241 -23.31 59.63 -62.90
C ILE A 241 -22.20 59.78 -63.95
N LYS A 242 -21.10 59.02 -63.84
CA LYS A 242 -20.00 59.06 -64.81
C LYS A 242 -20.41 58.60 -66.21
N GLN A 243 -21.28 57.61 -66.31
CA GLN A 243 -21.85 57.19 -67.59
C GLN A 243 -22.71 58.29 -68.23
N LEU A 244 -23.51 59.02 -67.42
CA LEU A 244 -24.28 60.17 -67.90
C LEU A 244 -23.36 61.30 -68.37
N GLU A 245 -22.35 61.67 -67.57
CA GLU A 245 -21.33 62.67 -67.93
C GLU A 245 -20.61 62.30 -69.24
N ALA A 246 -20.19 61.04 -69.40
CA ALA A 246 -19.56 60.54 -70.61
C ALA A 246 -20.49 60.57 -71.84
N GLY A 247 -21.79 60.34 -71.63
CA GLY A 247 -22.81 60.49 -72.67
C GLY A 247 -22.96 61.93 -73.13
N ASP A 248 -22.89 62.89 -72.20
CA ASP A 248 -22.98 64.32 -72.49
C ASP A 248 -21.71 64.87 -73.15
N THR A 249 -20.52 64.46 -72.71
CA THR A 249 -19.26 64.82 -73.39
C THR A 249 -19.24 64.29 -74.82
N SER A 250 -19.64 63.04 -75.04
CA SER A 250 -19.78 62.45 -76.39
C SER A 250 -20.73 63.25 -77.28
N ARG A 251 -21.77 63.87 -76.71
CA ARG A 251 -22.71 64.73 -77.44
C ARG A 251 -22.08 66.06 -77.82
N ILE A 252 -21.32 66.67 -76.91
CA ILE A 252 -20.57 67.92 -77.13
C ILE A 252 -19.49 67.70 -78.19
N GLU A 253 -18.76 66.59 -78.14
CA GLU A 253 -17.75 66.24 -79.15
C GLU A 253 -18.34 66.09 -80.54
N ARG A 254 -19.50 65.43 -80.67
CA ARG A 254 -20.23 65.34 -81.95
C ARG A 254 -20.63 66.73 -82.45
N TRP A 255 -21.13 67.60 -81.58
CA TRP A 255 -21.49 68.98 -81.93
C TRP A 255 -20.27 69.80 -82.37
N ASN A 256 -19.16 69.72 -81.64
CA ASN A 256 -17.91 70.39 -81.99
C ASN A 256 -17.34 69.89 -83.33
N SER A 257 -17.35 68.58 -83.55
CA SER A 257 -16.89 67.98 -84.81
C SER A 257 -17.73 68.45 -85.99
N ALA A 258 -19.07 68.50 -85.84
CA ALA A 258 -19.96 69.06 -86.85
C ALA A 258 -19.65 70.55 -87.13
N ARG A 259 -19.37 71.34 -86.09
CA ARG A 259 -19.01 72.75 -86.22
C ARG A 259 -17.66 72.95 -86.92
N ILE A 260 -16.65 72.17 -86.56
CA ILE A 260 -15.31 72.21 -87.20
C ILE A 260 -15.42 71.82 -88.67
N ASN A 261 -16.15 70.75 -88.99
CA ASN A 261 -16.37 70.34 -90.38
C ASN A 261 -17.08 71.42 -91.20
N SER A 262 -18.04 72.13 -90.61
CA SER A 262 -18.69 73.29 -91.25
C SER A 262 -17.69 74.43 -91.50
N ASN A 263 -16.89 74.81 -90.51
CA ASN A 263 -15.87 75.86 -90.66
C ASN A 263 -14.76 75.48 -91.65
N LEU A 264 -14.33 74.22 -91.67
CA LEU A 264 -13.32 73.72 -92.58
C LEU A 264 -13.83 73.75 -94.03
N SER A 265 -15.11 73.40 -94.25
CA SER A 265 -15.78 73.57 -95.54
C SER A 265 -15.75 75.04 -95.98
N VAL A 266 -16.06 75.98 -95.09
CA VAL A 266 -16.00 77.43 -95.37
C VAL A 266 -14.56 77.91 -95.68
N GLN A 267 -13.55 77.43 -94.96
CA GLN A 267 -12.16 77.80 -95.22
C GLN A 267 -11.60 77.22 -96.52
N GLN A 268 -11.98 76.00 -96.89
CA GLN A 268 -11.63 75.41 -98.20
C GLN A 268 -12.21 76.20 -99.37
N HIS A 269 -13.37 76.86 -99.18
CA HIS A 269 -13.94 77.78 -100.17
C HIS A 269 -13.19 79.12 -100.28
N LEU A 270 -12.36 79.51 -99.30
CA LEU A 270 -11.69 80.82 -99.25
C LEU A 270 -10.19 80.80 -99.61
N ALA A 271 -9.53 79.65 -99.59
CA ALA A 271 -8.06 79.54 -99.77
C ALA A 271 -7.63 79.31 -101.24
N GLY A 272 -8.14 80.13 -102.16
CA GLY A 272 -7.94 79.97 -103.61
C GLY A 272 -7.41 81.21 -104.33
N ALA A 273 -6.30 81.81 -103.91
CA ALA A 273 -5.49 82.71 -104.75
C ALA A 273 -4.06 82.91 -104.19
N ASP A 274 -3.09 83.07 -105.09
CA ASP A 274 -1.67 83.40 -104.88
C ASP A 274 -0.77 82.31 -104.27
N LYS A 275 -0.46 81.34 -105.14
CA LYS A 275 0.43 80.19 -104.91
C LYS A 275 1.88 80.41 -105.39
N LEU A 276 2.15 81.39 -106.26
CA LEU A 276 3.44 81.48 -106.97
C LEU A 276 4.47 82.46 -106.34
N GLU A 277 4.04 83.54 -105.68
CA GLU A 277 4.94 84.45 -104.96
C GLU A 277 5.46 83.83 -103.64
N ARG A 278 4.63 83.00 -103.00
CA ARG A 278 4.98 82.22 -101.79
C ARG A 278 6.14 81.28 -102.05
N ASP A 279 6.15 80.56 -103.16
CA ASP A 279 7.16 79.54 -103.48
C ASP A 279 8.58 80.10 -103.67
N ARG A 280 8.71 81.38 -104.02
CA ARG A 280 10.01 82.04 -104.21
C ARG A 280 10.59 82.56 -102.90
N ILE A 281 9.77 83.19 -102.05
CA ILE A 281 10.15 83.62 -100.69
C ILE A 281 10.42 82.39 -99.82
N GLN A 282 9.64 81.33 -99.99
CA GLN A 282 9.78 80.06 -99.26
C GLN A 282 11.07 79.31 -99.63
N ARG A 283 11.72 79.54 -100.79
CA ARG A 283 13.04 78.93 -101.08
C ARG A 283 14.18 79.62 -100.35
N LEU A 284 14.17 80.94 -100.25
CA LEU A 284 15.19 81.69 -99.49
C LEU A 284 15.01 81.57 -97.98
N ILE A 285 13.76 81.44 -97.53
CA ILE A 285 13.44 81.05 -96.15
C ILE A 285 13.92 79.62 -95.89
N ARG A 286 13.69 78.65 -96.80
CA ARG A 286 14.14 77.26 -96.65
C ARG A 286 15.66 77.11 -96.46
N ASP A 287 16.50 77.81 -97.23
CA ASP A 287 17.96 77.69 -97.08
C ASP A 287 18.48 78.29 -95.75
N ARG A 288 17.83 79.36 -95.25
CA ARG A 288 18.17 79.97 -93.96
C ARG A 288 17.59 79.19 -92.79
N GLU A 289 16.41 78.61 -92.99
CA GLU A 289 15.77 77.64 -92.10
C GLU A 289 16.61 76.38 -92.00
N GLU A 290 17.17 75.82 -93.08
CA GLU A 290 17.99 74.61 -93.00
C GLU A 290 19.22 74.80 -92.11
N LYS A 291 19.93 75.93 -92.23
CA LYS A 291 21.08 76.23 -91.37
C LYS A 291 20.69 76.52 -89.92
N LEU A 292 19.59 77.23 -89.71
CA LEU A 292 19.04 77.43 -88.36
C LEU A 292 18.49 76.12 -87.79
N LYS A 293 17.96 75.23 -88.62
CA LYS A 293 17.40 73.93 -88.25
C LYS A 293 18.51 72.95 -87.91
N GLU A 294 19.66 72.98 -88.57
CA GLU A 294 20.81 72.17 -88.16
C GLU A 294 21.34 72.58 -86.77
N LEU A 295 21.47 73.89 -86.54
CA LEU A 295 21.89 74.41 -85.23
C LEU A 295 20.80 74.19 -84.17
N ASN A 296 19.53 74.43 -84.51
CA ASN A 296 18.39 74.25 -83.63
C ASN A 296 18.16 72.77 -83.31
N ASN A 297 18.33 71.86 -84.26
CA ASN A 297 18.29 70.42 -84.03
C ASN A 297 19.41 69.99 -83.09
N SER A 298 20.62 70.53 -83.22
CA SER A 298 21.71 70.23 -82.29
C SER A 298 21.43 70.77 -80.88
N THR A 299 20.88 71.98 -80.76
CA THR A 299 20.45 72.51 -79.46
C THR A 299 19.24 71.79 -78.89
N GLU A 300 18.28 71.40 -79.72
CA GLU A 300 17.10 70.60 -79.36
C GLU A 300 17.51 69.20 -78.93
N GLU A 301 18.48 68.57 -79.59
CA GLU A 301 19.03 67.29 -79.14
C GLU A 301 19.71 67.43 -77.77
N MET A 302 20.42 68.53 -77.52
CA MET A 302 21.06 68.77 -76.22
C MET A 302 20.03 69.13 -75.14
N THR A 303 18.99 69.89 -75.46
CA THR A 303 17.91 70.21 -74.51
C THR A 303 16.99 69.03 -74.28
N VAL A 304 16.73 68.18 -75.28
CA VAL A 304 16.02 66.91 -75.13
C VAL A 304 16.84 65.98 -74.25
N LYS A 305 18.15 65.83 -74.48
CA LYS A 305 19.00 65.03 -73.58
C LYS A 305 19.03 65.59 -72.15
N LEU A 306 19.06 66.91 -71.97
CA LEU A 306 18.96 67.53 -70.65
C LEU A 306 17.59 67.32 -70.02
N ALA A 307 16.50 67.49 -70.76
CA ALA A 307 15.13 67.27 -70.30
C ALA A 307 14.85 65.78 -70.02
N GLU A 308 15.47 64.86 -70.76
CA GLU A 308 15.45 63.43 -70.49
C GLU A 308 16.21 63.11 -69.21
N LEU A 309 17.39 63.70 -68.99
CA LEU A 309 18.15 63.53 -67.74
C LEU A 309 17.43 64.14 -66.54
N GLU A 310 16.84 65.34 -66.68
CA GLU A 310 16.00 65.98 -65.67
C GLU A 310 14.72 65.19 -65.44
N GLY A 311 14.10 64.65 -66.49
CA GLY A 311 12.93 63.78 -66.43
C GLY A 311 13.23 62.46 -65.72
N CYS A 312 14.35 61.81 -66.04
CA CYS A 312 14.84 60.65 -65.30
C CYS A 312 15.13 61.00 -63.84
N PHE A 313 15.71 62.17 -63.56
CA PHE A 313 15.95 62.64 -62.20
C PHE A 313 14.64 62.93 -61.44
N LEU A 314 13.63 63.49 -62.11
CA LEU A 314 12.31 63.75 -61.54
C LEU A 314 11.57 62.44 -61.26
N GLN A 315 11.62 61.48 -62.19
CA GLN A 315 11.08 60.13 -62.01
C GLN A 315 11.77 59.42 -60.84
N LEU A 316 13.10 59.51 -60.74
CA LEU A 316 13.85 59.00 -59.60
C LEU A 316 13.44 59.68 -58.29
N LYS A 317 13.28 61.01 -58.29
CA LYS A 317 12.81 61.78 -57.13
C LYS A 317 11.39 61.39 -56.72
N GLN A 318 10.48 61.19 -57.67
CA GLN A 318 9.09 60.82 -57.42
C GLN A 318 8.96 59.36 -56.94
N ALA A 319 9.77 58.45 -57.48
CA ALA A 319 9.78 57.04 -57.09
C ALA A 319 10.48 56.78 -55.74
N THR A 320 11.51 57.56 -55.39
CA THR A 320 12.32 57.33 -54.18
C THR A 320 12.08 58.34 -53.04
N GLY A 321 11.41 59.47 -53.34
CA GLY A 321 11.08 60.53 -52.38
C GLY A 321 12.28 61.33 -51.88
N VAL A 322 13.34 61.44 -52.69
CA VAL A 322 14.64 62.01 -52.29
C VAL A 322 14.92 63.33 -52.99
N ASN A 323 15.45 64.33 -52.28
CA ASN A 323 15.53 65.70 -52.80
C ASN A 323 16.84 66.05 -53.51
N CYS A 324 17.93 65.31 -53.26
CA CYS A 324 19.21 65.53 -53.93
C CYS A 324 19.92 64.22 -54.30
N LEU A 325 20.83 64.30 -55.28
CA LEU A 325 21.60 63.14 -55.76
C LEU A 325 22.43 62.48 -54.65
N ALA A 326 22.95 63.25 -53.69
CA ALA A 326 23.72 62.73 -52.56
C ALA A 326 22.87 61.84 -51.64
N GLU A 327 21.62 62.22 -51.38
CA GLU A 327 20.68 61.40 -50.63
C GLU A 327 20.24 60.15 -51.41
N ILE A 328 20.17 60.21 -52.75
CA ILE A 328 19.86 59.04 -53.60
C ILE A 328 20.99 58.02 -53.46
N VAL A 329 22.24 58.47 -53.57
CA VAL A 329 23.42 57.62 -53.37
C VAL A 329 23.43 57.02 -51.96
N ALA A 330 23.13 57.82 -50.93
CA ALA A 330 23.05 57.33 -49.55
C ALA A 330 21.92 56.30 -49.33
N LYS A 331 20.73 56.50 -49.93
CA LYS A 331 19.64 55.51 -49.89
C LYS A 331 19.99 54.24 -50.66
N ILE A 332 20.66 54.33 -51.80
CA ILE A 332 21.11 53.16 -52.56
C ILE A 332 22.14 52.37 -51.73
N SER A 333 23.10 53.04 -51.09
CA SER A 333 24.06 52.40 -50.19
C SER A 333 23.38 51.75 -48.98
N SER A 334 22.44 52.44 -48.33
CA SER A 334 21.68 51.88 -47.20
C SER A 334 20.77 50.73 -47.62
N HIS A 335 20.18 50.78 -48.81
CA HIS A 335 19.39 49.67 -49.36
C HIS A 335 20.28 48.48 -49.72
N GLU A 336 21.48 48.70 -50.21
CA GLU A 336 22.46 47.65 -50.47
C GLU A 336 22.93 46.97 -49.17
N GLU A 337 23.16 47.75 -48.11
CA GLU A 337 23.43 47.22 -46.76
C GLU A 337 22.25 46.41 -46.20
N ASN A 338 21.02 46.93 -46.31
CA ASN A 338 19.82 46.21 -45.92
C ASN A 338 19.61 44.94 -46.75
N ARG A 339 19.91 44.96 -48.05
CA ARG A 339 19.83 43.79 -48.93
C ARG A 339 20.85 42.73 -48.50
N GLN A 340 22.07 43.12 -48.16
CA GLN A 340 23.09 42.21 -47.64
C GLN A 340 22.68 41.61 -46.28
N GLN A 341 22.05 42.40 -45.40
CA GLN A 341 21.52 41.92 -44.13
C GLN A 341 20.39 40.90 -44.32
N LEU A 342 19.43 41.19 -45.20
CA LEU A 342 18.35 40.26 -45.54
C LEU A 342 18.87 38.96 -46.18
N LEU A 343 19.95 39.03 -46.98
CA LEU A 343 20.59 37.83 -47.53
C LEU A 343 21.25 36.98 -46.43
N LYS A 344 21.84 37.58 -45.39
CA LYS A 344 22.35 36.85 -44.22
C LYS A 344 21.21 36.19 -43.45
N GLU A 345 20.15 36.93 -43.15
CA GLU A 345 18.98 36.41 -42.43
C GLU A 345 18.29 35.29 -43.21
N LYS A 346 18.18 35.42 -44.54
CA LYS A 346 17.71 34.37 -45.43
C LYS A 346 18.58 33.12 -45.31
N LYS A 347 19.90 33.27 -45.37
CA LYS A 347 20.84 32.14 -45.23
C LYS A 347 20.68 31.46 -43.86
N GLU A 348 20.57 32.22 -42.77
CA GLU A 348 20.33 31.67 -41.43
C GLU A 348 18.97 30.97 -41.31
N ALA A 349 17.93 31.50 -41.95
CA ALA A 349 16.61 30.87 -41.99
C ALA A 349 16.64 29.56 -42.78
N GLU A 350 17.38 29.51 -43.90
CA GLU A 350 17.60 28.30 -44.69
C GLU A 350 18.42 27.25 -43.91
N GLU A 351 19.46 27.66 -43.17
CA GLU A 351 20.22 26.78 -42.27
C GLU A 351 19.35 26.23 -41.14
N ARG A 352 18.51 27.07 -40.51
CA ARG A 352 17.52 26.63 -39.52
C ARG A 352 16.50 25.65 -40.09
N LEU A 353 16.04 25.88 -41.32
CA LEU A 353 15.13 24.98 -42.01
C LEU A 353 15.81 23.64 -42.33
N LEU A 354 17.08 23.65 -42.77
CA LEU A 354 17.86 22.44 -43.01
C LEU A 354 18.08 21.65 -41.72
N ALA A 355 18.41 22.32 -40.62
CA ALA A 355 18.54 21.68 -39.31
C ALA A 355 17.22 21.06 -38.85
N ALA A 356 16.09 21.76 -39.02
CA ALA A 356 14.76 21.23 -38.71
C ALA A 356 14.36 20.04 -39.61
N LYS A 357 14.74 20.06 -40.89
CA LYS A 357 14.54 18.92 -41.79
C LYS A 357 15.40 17.72 -41.40
N ALA A 358 16.65 17.95 -40.96
CA ALA A 358 17.53 16.89 -40.48
C ALA A 358 17.00 16.25 -39.19
N THR A 359 16.52 17.05 -38.23
CA THR A 359 15.89 16.51 -37.00
C THR A 359 14.59 15.79 -37.31
N PHE A 360 13.77 16.31 -38.24
CA PHE A 360 12.57 15.62 -38.70
C PHE A 360 12.90 14.27 -39.36
N SER A 361 13.89 14.23 -40.25
CA SER A 361 14.36 12.98 -40.87
C SER A 361 14.89 11.99 -39.84
N SER A 362 15.68 12.45 -38.88
CA SER A 362 16.19 11.60 -37.79
C SER A 362 15.06 11.07 -36.91
N ASN A 363 14.03 11.87 -36.62
CA ASN A 363 12.87 11.45 -35.85
C ASN A 363 11.99 10.48 -36.64
N GLN A 364 11.86 10.70 -37.95
CA GLN A 364 11.16 9.80 -38.85
C GLN A 364 11.89 8.46 -38.95
N GLU A 365 13.22 8.46 -39.07
CA GLU A 365 14.03 7.23 -39.00
C GLU A 365 13.94 6.54 -37.63
N ALA A 366 13.88 7.29 -36.52
CA ALA A 366 13.66 6.72 -35.20
C ALA A 366 12.27 6.08 -35.09
N LEU A 367 11.25 6.74 -35.65
CA LEU A 367 9.88 6.26 -35.70
C LEU A 367 9.75 5.03 -36.63
N ASP A 368 10.44 5.03 -37.76
CA ASP A 368 10.48 3.89 -38.67
C ASP A 368 11.28 2.73 -38.07
N LYS A 369 12.37 2.98 -37.33
CA LYS A 369 13.02 1.96 -36.48
C LYS A 369 12.08 1.42 -35.40
N ILE A 370 11.26 2.27 -34.77
CA ILE A 370 10.23 1.83 -33.81
C ILE A 370 9.17 0.99 -34.52
N LYS A 371 8.81 1.31 -35.76
CA LYS A 371 7.85 0.53 -36.57
C LYS A 371 8.43 -0.80 -37.07
N THR A 372 9.68 -0.82 -37.53
CA THR A 372 10.36 -2.03 -38.06
C THR A 372 10.81 -2.95 -36.94
N ASN A 373 11.24 -2.40 -35.79
CA ASN A 373 11.42 -3.17 -34.54
C ASN A 373 10.07 -3.42 -33.84
N GLY A 374 8.98 -2.93 -34.43
CA GLY A 374 7.62 -2.87 -33.89
C GLY A 374 6.66 -3.91 -34.46
N LEU A 375 7.16 -5.01 -35.03
CA LEU A 375 6.37 -6.25 -35.13
C LEU A 375 6.30 -6.90 -33.73
N GLY A 376 5.67 -6.21 -32.78
CA GLY A 376 5.62 -6.61 -31.38
C GLY A 376 5.24 -5.47 -30.44
N GLY A 377 4.19 -4.70 -30.76
CA GLY A 377 3.70 -3.56 -29.96
C GLY A 377 3.25 -3.89 -28.51
N THR A 378 3.54 -5.09 -28.01
CA THR A 378 3.23 -5.55 -26.65
C THR A 378 4.46 -5.70 -25.75
N GLU A 379 5.69 -5.74 -26.25
CA GLU A 379 6.85 -6.05 -25.40
C GLU A 379 7.51 -4.80 -24.80
N LEU A 380 7.77 -3.75 -25.59
CA LEU A 380 8.37 -2.51 -25.09
C LEU A 380 7.44 -1.78 -24.10
N SER A 381 6.14 -1.70 -24.42
CA SER A 381 5.12 -1.18 -23.51
C SER A 381 4.99 -2.03 -22.25
N ARG A 382 5.12 -3.36 -22.36
CA ARG A 382 5.04 -4.26 -21.19
C ARG A 382 6.26 -4.13 -20.28
N ASP A 383 7.46 -3.93 -20.81
CA ASP A 383 8.66 -3.79 -19.99
C ASP A 383 8.76 -2.42 -19.33
N VAL A 384 8.33 -1.35 -19.99
CA VAL A 384 8.15 -0.04 -19.35
C VAL A 384 7.07 -0.11 -18.27
N ILE A 385 5.92 -0.74 -18.54
CA ILE A 385 4.85 -0.93 -17.55
C ILE A 385 5.31 -1.82 -16.39
N LYS A 386 6.09 -2.88 -16.64
CA LYS A 386 6.67 -3.73 -15.59
C LYS A 386 7.64 -2.94 -14.72
N ARG A 387 8.53 -2.14 -15.31
CA ARG A 387 9.44 -1.26 -14.56
C ARG A 387 8.66 -0.32 -13.65
N ILE A 388 7.69 0.42 -14.20
CA ILE A 388 6.82 1.32 -13.42
C ILE A 388 6.09 0.57 -12.30
N LYS A 389 5.58 -0.64 -12.55
CA LYS A 389 4.92 -1.46 -11.51
C LYS A 389 5.88 -1.89 -10.41
N THR A 390 7.10 -2.28 -10.76
CA THR A 390 8.15 -2.63 -9.80
C THR A 390 8.54 -1.41 -8.98
N ASP A 391 8.72 -0.26 -9.61
CA ASP A 391 9.08 0.99 -8.92
C ASP A 391 7.97 1.42 -7.95
N ILE A 392 6.71 1.35 -8.36
CA ILE A 392 5.55 1.61 -7.48
C ILE A 392 5.53 0.64 -6.29
N TYR A 393 5.84 -0.64 -6.51
CA TYR A 393 5.87 -1.63 -5.43
C TYR A 393 7.00 -1.35 -4.45
N ASN A 394 8.19 -1.02 -4.96
CA ASN A 394 9.36 -0.68 -4.17
C ASN A 394 9.08 0.57 -3.32
N GLU A 395 8.57 1.65 -3.93
CA GLU A 395 8.23 2.91 -3.25
C GLU A 395 7.16 2.69 -2.16
N LYS A 396 6.15 1.85 -2.43
CA LYS A 396 5.15 1.48 -1.40
C LYS A 396 5.77 0.70 -0.25
N SER A 397 6.75 -0.14 -0.51
CA SER A 397 7.44 -0.91 0.53
C SER A 397 8.34 0.00 1.37
N GLU A 398 9.06 0.93 0.74
CA GLU A 398 9.88 1.93 1.42
C GLU A 398 9.02 2.90 2.23
N GLY A 399 7.90 3.36 1.69
CA GLY A 399 6.93 4.20 2.42
C GLY A 399 6.38 3.53 3.68
N LYS A 400 6.19 2.20 3.69
CA LYS A 400 5.80 1.47 4.91
C LYS A 400 6.92 1.44 5.95
N ILE A 401 8.17 1.29 5.50
CA ILE A 401 9.35 1.33 6.38
C ILE A 401 9.53 2.73 6.98
N VAL A 402 9.42 3.78 6.16
CA VAL A 402 9.48 5.18 6.61
C VAL A 402 8.35 5.49 7.59
N LYS A 403 7.11 5.07 7.31
CA LYS A 403 5.99 5.26 8.24
C LYS A 403 6.20 4.53 9.57
N SER A 404 6.68 3.28 9.53
CA SER A 404 6.97 2.51 10.74
C SER A 404 8.14 3.10 11.54
N THR A 405 9.15 3.64 10.88
CA THR A 405 10.30 4.27 11.54
C THR A 405 9.90 5.61 12.16
N ASN A 406 9.09 6.43 11.48
CA ASN A 406 8.54 7.66 12.05
C ASN A 406 7.66 7.39 13.27
N ALA A 407 6.74 6.41 13.21
CA ALA A 407 5.94 6.04 14.38
C ALA A 407 6.80 5.61 15.58
N ARG A 408 7.91 4.90 15.34
CA ARG A 408 8.86 4.52 16.38
C ARG A 408 9.63 5.73 16.92
N LEU A 409 10.04 6.66 16.05
CA LEU A 409 10.73 7.89 16.45
C LEU A 409 9.80 8.81 17.26
N GLU A 410 8.54 8.94 16.88
CA GLU A 410 7.53 9.68 17.65
C GLU A 410 7.34 9.07 19.04
N ALA A 411 7.21 7.73 19.13
CA ALA A 411 7.12 7.05 20.42
C ALA A 411 8.36 7.28 21.29
N LEU A 412 9.57 7.28 20.70
CA LEU A 412 10.81 7.59 21.40
C LEU A 412 10.86 9.06 21.85
N LEU A 413 10.44 10.01 21.02
CA LEU A 413 10.39 11.44 21.36
C LEU A 413 9.41 11.71 22.51
N VAL A 414 8.23 11.09 22.48
CA VAL A 414 7.26 11.16 23.58
C VAL A 414 7.85 10.57 24.87
N GLY A 415 8.52 9.42 24.77
CA GLY A 415 9.19 8.80 25.91
C GLY A 415 10.32 9.68 26.49
N LEU A 416 11.14 10.29 25.64
CA LEU A 416 12.19 11.23 26.05
C LEU A 416 11.60 12.49 26.71
N ARG A 417 10.52 13.04 26.16
CA ARG A 417 9.83 14.19 26.76
C ARG A 417 9.28 13.85 28.14
N GLN A 418 8.57 12.73 28.28
CA GLN A 418 8.03 12.29 29.56
C GLN A 418 9.14 11.98 30.59
N GLY A 419 10.21 11.31 30.16
CA GLY A 419 11.37 11.02 31.00
C GLY A 419 12.11 12.29 31.44
N GLY A 420 12.33 13.21 30.51
CA GLY A 420 12.95 14.52 30.74
C GLY A 420 12.15 15.36 31.72
N ILE A 421 10.82 15.46 31.56
CA ILE A 421 9.92 16.14 32.52
C ILE A 421 10.00 15.49 33.90
N GLY A 422 9.96 14.16 33.96
CA GLY A 422 10.04 13.43 35.23
C GLY A 422 11.35 13.66 35.97
N LEU A 423 12.46 13.76 35.24
CA LEU A 423 13.78 14.00 35.79
C LEU A 423 13.96 15.47 36.18
N TYR A 424 13.48 16.40 35.34
CA TYR A 424 13.40 17.83 35.64
C TYR A 424 12.66 18.10 36.94
N ASN A 425 11.45 17.58 37.09
CA ASN A 425 10.63 17.78 38.29
C ASN A 425 11.27 17.22 39.58
N ARG A 426 12.07 16.15 39.47
CA ARG A 426 12.78 15.58 40.63
C ARG A 426 14.01 16.38 41.03
N LEU A 427 14.70 16.97 40.06
CA LEU A 427 15.93 17.72 40.29
C LEU A 427 15.69 19.21 40.55
N LEU A 428 14.54 19.73 40.13
CA LEU A 428 14.14 21.13 40.32
C LEU A 428 14.30 21.64 41.77
N PRO A 429 13.95 20.87 42.83
CA PRO A 429 14.13 21.34 44.21
C PRO A 429 15.58 21.62 44.60
N TYR A 430 16.54 20.96 43.96
CA TYR A 430 17.97 21.09 44.25
C TYR A 430 18.66 22.17 43.40
N HIS A 431 17.94 22.75 42.45
CA HIS A 431 18.47 23.75 41.54
C HIS A 431 19.05 24.96 42.28
N SER A 432 18.31 25.53 43.21
CA SER A 432 18.69 26.78 43.90
C SER A 432 19.95 26.67 44.74
N ASP A 433 20.30 25.45 45.19
CA ASP A 433 21.47 25.18 46.01
C ASP A 433 22.70 24.81 45.18
N LEU A 434 22.52 24.30 43.96
CA LEU A 434 23.58 23.71 43.13
C LEU A 434 23.93 24.55 41.89
N LEU A 435 22.96 25.28 41.34
CA LEU A 435 23.13 26.13 40.16
C LEU A 435 22.69 27.57 40.47
N ASN A 436 23.47 28.53 40.00
CA ASN A 436 23.15 29.96 40.10
C ASN A 436 22.36 30.48 38.88
N GLU A 437 21.90 29.60 38.00
CA GLU A 437 21.10 29.95 36.81
C GLU A 437 19.61 30.04 37.20
N GLU A 438 18.73 30.57 36.34
CA GLU A 438 17.27 30.51 36.55
C GLU A 438 16.73 29.24 35.89
N ALA A 439 15.76 28.57 36.52
CA ALA A 439 15.19 27.35 35.96
C ALA A 439 14.47 27.63 34.62
N PRO A 440 14.65 26.80 33.58
CA PRO A 440 13.98 26.97 32.29
C PRO A 440 12.46 27.09 32.44
N LYS A 441 11.88 28.14 31.82
CA LYS A 441 10.42 28.35 31.77
C LYS A 441 9.85 27.49 30.65
N LEU A 442 9.34 26.32 31.02
CA LEU A 442 8.70 25.40 30.08
C LEU A 442 7.41 26.01 29.54
N GLY A 443 7.24 25.96 28.22
CA GLY A 443 5.98 26.37 27.56
C GLY A 443 4.80 25.49 27.98
N GLU A 444 3.58 26.01 27.82
CA GLU A 444 2.36 25.24 28.11
C GLU A 444 2.33 23.93 27.31
N ILE A 445 2.10 22.82 28.02
CA ILE A 445 2.32 21.45 27.54
C ILE A 445 1.42 21.09 26.35
N ASP A 446 0.27 21.77 26.23
CA ASP A 446 -0.83 21.40 25.33
C ASP A 446 -0.87 22.20 24.01
N SER A 447 -0.01 23.21 23.80
CA SER A 447 -0.11 24.14 22.65
C SER A 447 1.15 24.25 21.77
N THR A 448 2.21 23.49 22.04
CA THR A 448 3.51 23.67 21.38
C THR A 448 3.68 22.82 20.12
N ASN A 449 4.10 23.47 19.03
CA ASN A 449 4.60 22.86 17.79
C ASN A 449 5.61 21.74 18.12
N THR A 450 5.63 20.63 17.36
CA THR A 450 6.53 19.48 17.59
C THR A 450 8.00 19.87 17.69
N VAL A 451 8.42 20.91 16.94
CA VAL A 451 9.77 21.48 17.00
C VAL A 451 10.03 22.17 18.34
N GLN A 452 9.06 22.93 18.85
CA GLN A 452 9.17 23.60 20.15
C GLN A 452 9.20 22.57 21.29
N ALA A 453 8.34 21.56 21.24
CA ALA A 453 8.34 20.47 22.23
C ALA A 453 9.69 19.72 22.28
N ALA A 454 10.35 19.55 21.13
CA ALA A 454 11.69 18.97 21.07
C ALA A 454 12.76 19.92 21.66
N SER A 455 12.67 21.22 21.39
CA SER A 455 13.54 22.25 21.98
C SER A 455 13.43 22.28 23.51
N ASP A 456 12.20 22.33 24.03
CA ASP A 456 11.92 22.34 25.48
C ASP A 456 12.43 21.05 26.14
N THR A 457 12.30 19.91 25.45
CA THR A 457 12.85 18.62 25.93
C THR A 457 14.36 18.64 26.02
N LEU A 458 15.04 19.23 25.03
CA LEU A 458 16.50 19.36 25.04
C LEU A 458 16.97 20.30 26.16
N GLU A 459 16.29 21.42 26.36
CA GLU A 459 16.59 22.37 27.43
C GLU A 459 16.41 21.75 28.82
N MET A 460 15.33 20.98 29.04
CA MET A 460 15.14 20.21 30.28
C MET A 460 16.27 19.22 30.52
N ILE A 461 16.66 18.46 29.50
CA ILE A 461 17.73 17.45 29.64
C ILE A 461 19.07 18.13 29.94
N ASN A 462 19.42 19.20 29.23
CA ASN A 462 20.66 19.95 29.47
C ASN A 462 20.69 20.56 30.88
N PHE A 463 19.58 21.17 31.31
CA PHE A 463 19.48 21.73 32.66
C PHE A 463 19.63 20.66 33.75
N THR A 464 18.96 19.53 33.57
CA THR A 464 19.06 18.41 34.52
C THR A 464 20.44 17.76 34.53
N GLU A 465 21.11 17.68 33.38
CA GLU A 465 22.50 17.26 33.25
C GLU A 465 23.44 18.18 34.05
N LYS A 466 23.26 19.50 33.99
CA LYS A 466 24.03 20.45 34.80
C LYS A 466 23.86 20.21 36.31
N ILE A 467 22.62 20.01 36.78
CA ILE A 467 22.34 19.73 38.20
C ILE A 467 23.00 18.42 38.61
N LEU A 468 22.80 17.35 37.85
CA LEU A 468 23.40 16.05 38.12
C LEU A 468 24.93 16.10 38.10
N GLY A 469 25.53 16.81 37.13
CA GLY A 469 26.96 17.01 37.04
C GLY A 469 27.52 17.68 38.29
N LYS A 470 26.82 18.72 38.81
CA LYS A 470 27.20 19.38 40.05
C LYS A 470 27.06 18.46 41.27
N MET A 471 25.93 17.74 41.39
CA MET A 471 25.75 16.73 42.44
C MET A 471 26.86 15.68 42.45
N LEU A 472 27.25 15.20 41.26
CA LEU A 472 28.31 14.20 41.10
C LEU A 472 29.69 14.73 41.49
N ILE A 473 29.96 16.00 41.22
CA ILE A 473 31.18 16.69 41.67
C ILE A 473 31.18 16.81 43.20
N ASP A 474 30.06 17.25 43.79
CA ASP A 474 29.96 17.51 45.22
C ASP A 474 29.95 16.22 46.06
N ILE A 475 29.45 15.10 45.52
CA ILE A 475 29.47 13.76 46.15
C ILE A 475 30.87 13.11 46.05
N GLY A 476 31.78 13.64 45.22
CA GLY A 476 33.21 13.35 45.31
C GLY A 476 33.64 11.91 44.96
N GLY A 477 33.21 11.37 43.81
CA GLY A 477 33.55 9.99 43.44
C GLY A 477 33.80 9.65 41.97
N ILE A 478 33.43 10.49 41.00
CA ILE A 478 33.57 10.15 39.57
C ILE A 478 34.25 11.32 38.86
N ARG A 479 35.47 11.09 38.35
CA ARG A 479 36.20 12.06 37.52
C ARG A 479 35.44 12.23 36.21
N PHE A 480 34.84 13.40 36.01
CA PHE A 480 34.29 13.81 34.73
C PHE A 480 35.44 13.89 33.71
N VAL A 481 35.33 13.20 32.58
CA VAL A 481 36.19 13.46 31.42
C VAL A 481 35.57 14.65 30.71
N ASP A 482 36.13 15.84 30.92
CA ASP A 482 35.76 17.04 30.19
C ASP A 482 36.01 16.83 28.69
N THR A 483 34.94 16.72 27.90
CA THR A 483 34.96 16.84 26.43
C THR A 483 34.81 18.28 25.97
N LYS A 484 35.42 19.24 26.69
CA LYS A 484 35.60 20.60 26.18
C LYS A 484 36.93 20.68 25.44
N SER A 485 36.91 20.35 24.15
CA SER A 485 37.90 20.87 23.22
C SER A 485 37.53 22.31 22.91
N ASP A 486 38.26 23.26 23.51
CA ASP A 486 38.35 24.62 23.01
C ASP A 486 38.92 24.56 21.59
N ILE A 487 38.04 24.68 20.59
CA ILE A 487 38.42 24.94 19.21
C ILE A 487 37.97 26.35 18.91
N GLU A 488 38.94 27.25 18.94
CA GLU A 488 38.84 28.58 18.36
C GLU A 488 38.44 28.49 16.88
N LYS A 489 37.68 29.50 16.48
CA LYS A 489 37.23 29.85 15.13
C LYS A 489 38.25 29.49 14.03
N ASP A 490 37.84 28.63 13.09
CA ASP A 490 37.92 28.96 11.67
C ASP A 490 36.91 28.15 10.84
N GLY A 491 36.47 28.72 9.72
CA GLY A 491 35.25 28.34 9.03
C GLY A 491 35.22 26.98 8.31
N THR A 492 34.00 26.66 7.85
CA THR A 492 33.53 25.59 6.94
C THR A 492 32.81 24.40 7.61
N PRO A 493 31.52 24.15 7.31
CA PRO A 493 30.77 23.07 7.95
C PRO A 493 30.96 21.74 7.20
N GLU A 494 31.83 20.86 7.70
CA GLU A 494 31.72 19.43 7.40
C GLU A 494 31.16 18.68 8.61
N SER A 495 30.06 17.97 8.33
CA SER A 495 29.21 17.25 9.26
C SER A 495 29.93 16.06 9.93
N PRO A 496 29.94 15.93 11.28
CA PRO A 496 30.47 14.73 11.92
C PRO A 496 29.49 13.56 11.73
N ARG A 497 29.91 12.58 10.93
CA ARG A 497 29.24 11.29 10.75
C ARG A 497 29.21 10.51 12.06
N LEU A 498 28.04 10.45 12.71
CA LEU A 498 27.77 9.45 13.75
C LEU A 498 27.59 8.07 13.09
N ASN A 499 28.57 7.21 13.34
CA ASN A 499 28.60 5.81 12.93
C ASN A 499 27.56 4.99 13.71
N CYS A 500 26.37 4.80 13.13
CA CYS A 500 25.47 3.70 13.45
C CYS A 500 25.08 2.96 12.16
N ARG A 501 26.08 2.40 11.46
CA ARG A 501 25.84 1.48 10.35
C ARG A 501 25.76 0.06 10.89
N ILE A 502 24.54 -0.43 11.06
CA ILE A 502 24.27 -1.86 11.24
C ILE A 502 24.71 -2.57 9.95
N ARG A 503 25.83 -3.30 10.00
CA ARG A 503 26.22 -4.22 8.93
C ARG A 503 25.31 -5.45 8.98
N PRO A 504 24.66 -5.85 7.88
CA PRO A 504 24.08 -7.18 7.79
C PRO A 504 25.23 -8.19 7.70
N LYS A 505 25.24 -9.17 8.60
CA LYS A 505 26.15 -10.32 8.51
C LYS A 505 25.77 -11.13 7.26
N PHE A 506 26.60 -11.02 6.23
CA PHE A 506 26.71 -12.03 5.19
C PHE A 506 27.39 -13.25 5.81
N ASN A 507 26.68 -14.37 5.93
CA ASN A 507 27.30 -15.68 6.05
C ASN A 507 27.48 -16.20 4.62
N VAL A 508 28.73 -16.16 4.15
CA VAL A 508 29.20 -16.93 3.00
C VAL A 508 29.88 -18.15 3.60
N ASP A 509 29.24 -19.31 3.49
CA ASP A 509 29.91 -20.59 3.56
C ASP A 509 29.77 -21.21 2.16
N GLU A 510 30.82 -21.05 1.35
CA GLU A 510 31.20 -22.04 0.36
C GLU A 510 32.15 -23.01 1.06
N ASP A 511 31.81 -24.29 1.12
CA ASP A 511 32.63 -25.29 0.42
C ASP A 511 31.99 -26.67 0.44
N ASP A 512 32.16 -27.29 -0.72
CA ASP A 512 32.40 -28.69 -0.99
C ASP A 512 31.29 -29.69 -1.34
N ASN A 513 31.68 -30.41 -2.38
CA ASN A 513 30.97 -31.23 -3.30
C ASN A 513 31.40 -32.67 -3.00
N THR A 514 30.48 -33.58 -2.66
CA THR A 514 30.77 -35.01 -2.80
C THR A 514 29.51 -35.84 -3.05
N THR A 515 29.54 -36.42 -4.23
CA THR A 515 28.78 -37.54 -4.80
C THR A 515 28.40 -38.70 -3.87
N VAL A 516 27.15 -39.18 -4.07
CA VAL A 516 26.75 -40.58 -4.34
C VAL A 516 26.36 -41.53 -3.17
N LYS A 517 25.07 -41.93 -3.25
CA LYS A 517 24.43 -43.24 -3.01
C LYS A 517 23.71 -43.59 -1.68
N THR A 518 22.48 -44.07 -1.92
CA THR A 518 21.72 -45.20 -1.31
C THR A 518 21.08 -45.06 0.07
N SER A 519 19.74 -45.01 0.03
CA SER A 519 18.76 -45.81 0.78
C SER A 519 19.01 -46.11 2.26
N ILE A 520 18.04 -45.73 3.11
CA ILE A 520 17.39 -46.62 4.10
C ILE A 520 16.11 -45.92 4.58
N ASP A 521 15.02 -46.66 4.51
CA ASP A 521 13.73 -46.37 5.14
C ASP A 521 13.89 -46.39 6.67
N GLU A 522 13.34 -45.40 7.37
CA GLU A 522 12.93 -45.61 8.77
C GLU A 522 11.78 -44.68 9.16
N TYR A 523 10.64 -45.32 9.43
CA TYR A 523 9.44 -44.75 10.03
C TYR A 523 9.75 -44.31 11.46
N GLY A 524 9.64 -43.00 11.73
CA GLY A 524 9.74 -42.42 13.07
C GLY A 524 8.70 -41.34 13.26
N ASP A 525 7.52 -41.75 13.73
CA ASP A 525 6.40 -40.88 14.09
C ASP A 525 6.74 -40.11 15.38
N SER A 526 7.01 -38.81 15.24
CA SER A 526 7.21 -37.88 16.35
C SER A 526 6.30 -36.65 16.14
N PRO A 527 5.24 -36.48 16.95
CA PRO A 527 4.30 -35.38 16.79
C PRO A 527 4.77 -34.19 17.63
N ARG A 528 5.63 -33.34 17.06
CA ARG A 528 5.82 -31.90 17.39
C ARG A 528 7.08 -31.37 16.71
N ASP A 529 7.02 -31.16 15.41
CA ASP A 529 7.99 -30.29 14.74
C ASP A 529 7.26 -29.29 13.85
N VAL A 530 7.23 -28.03 14.31
CA VAL A 530 6.71 -26.92 13.53
C VAL A 530 7.63 -26.74 12.31
N PRO A 531 7.12 -26.84 11.08
CA PRO A 531 7.95 -26.72 9.89
C PRO A 531 8.68 -25.38 9.86
N SER A 532 10.01 -25.41 9.76
CA SER A 532 10.83 -24.21 9.57
C SER A 532 10.24 -23.30 8.49
N ARG A 533 10.28 -21.98 8.72
CA ARG A 533 9.77 -20.95 7.80
C ARG A 533 10.27 -21.13 6.35
N ASN A 534 11.46 -21.69 6.17
CA ASN A 534 12.01 -22.00 4.84
C ASN A 534 11.33 -23.21 4.18
N LYS A 535 10.91 -24.23 4.95
CA LYS A 535 10.09 -25.34 4.45
C LYS A 535 8.68 -24.87 4.08
N LEU A 536 8.07 -23.99 4.88
CA LEU A 536 6.77 -23.38 4.54
C LEU A 536 6.84 -22.53 3.26
N LYS A 537 7.91 -21.76 3.07
CA LYS A 537 8.13 -20.98 1.86
C LYS A 537 8.28 -21.88 0.62
N LYS A 538 9.12 -22.93 0.71
CA LYS A 538 9.29 -23.89 -0.40
C LYS A 538 8.01 -24.67 -0.71
N ASN A 539 7.21 -25.01 0.30
CA ASN A 539 5.92 -25.70 0.09
C ASN A 539 4.86 -24.77 -0.52
N SER A 540 4.82 -23.50 -0.11
CA SER A 540 3.94 -22.49 -0.72
C SER A 540 4.32 -22.23 -2.18
N GLU A 541 5.62 -22.22 -2.50
CA GLU A 541 6.12 -22.02 -3.85
C GLU A 541 5.82 -23.23 -4.75
N LYS A 542 5.96 -24.46 -4.23
CA LYS A 542 5.52 -25.68 -4.93
C LYS A 542 4.01 -25.69 -5.18
N CYS A 543 3.20 -25.33 -4.19
CA CYS A 543 1.74 -25.28 -4.32
C CYS A 543 1.30 -24.20 -5.33
N SER A 544 2.01 -23.06 -5.36
CA SER A 544 1.82 -22.01 -6.37
C SER A 544 2.14 -22.50 -7.78
N ILE A 545 3.24 -23.21 -7.98
CA ILE A 545 3.64 -23.73 -9.30
C ILE A 545 2.65 -24.80 -9.78
N GLU A 546 2.18 -25.65 -8.88
CA GLU A 546 1.22 -26.72 -9.20
C GLU A 546 -0.17 -26.16 -9.55
N ALA A 547 -0.62 -25.11 -8.87
CA ALA A 547 -1.85 -24.39 -9.20
C ALA A 547 -1.80 -23.72 -10.59
N VAL A 548 -0.64 -23.15 -10.96
CA VAL A 548 -0.43 -22.58 -12.31
C VAL A 548 -0.49 -23.66 -13.38
N LYS A 549 0.15 -24.82 -13.18
CA LYS A 549 0.08 -25.96 -14.11
C LYS A 549 -1.35 -26.49 -14.28
N LEU A 550 -2.13 -26.53 -13.21
CA LEU A 550 -3.53 -26.96 -13.26
C LEU A 550 -4.41 -25.97 -14.06
N LEU A 551 -4.15 -24.66 -13.96
CA LEU A 551 -4.85 -23.65 -14.76
C LEU A 551 -4.48 -23.71 -16.24
N GLU A 552 -3.22 -23.99 -16.57
CA GLU A 552 -2.78 -24.20 -17.95
C GLU A 552 -3.46 -25.44 -18.56
N LEU A 553 -3.53 -26.55 -17.83
CA LEU A 553 -4.22 -27.77 -18.27
C LEU A 553 -5.75 -27.56 -18.47
N LYS A 554 -6.38 -26.72 -17.65
CA LYS A 554 -7.79 -26.36 -17.85
C LYS A 554 -7.99 -25.48 -19.09
N SER A 555 -7.06 -24.58 -19.38
CA SER A 555 -7.08 -23.74 -20.58
C SER A 555 -6.87 -24.52 -21.88
N THR A 556 -6.01 -25.54 -21.86
CA THR A 556 -5.81 -26.42 -23.03
C THR A 556 -7.01 -27.32 -23.28
N LYS A 557 -7.66 -27.82 -22.21
CA LYS A 557 -8.87 -28.66 -22.31
C LYS A 557 -10.09 -27.88 -22.82
N SER A 558 -10.24 -26.60 -22.47
CA SER A 558 -11.35 -25.76 -22.99
C SER A 558 -11.18 -25.42 -24.48
N LYS A 559 -9.95 -25.18 -24.95
CA LYS A 559 -9.67 -24.96 -26.37
C LYS A 559 -9.92 -26.19 -27.26
N LEU A 560 -9.67 -27.39 -26.72
CA LEU A 560 -9.99 -28.64 -27.43
C LEU A 560 -11.50 -28.90 -27.51
N LYS A 561 -12.26 -28.45 -26.51
CA LYS A 561 -13.73 -28.62 -26.48
C LYS A 561 -14.48 -27.65 -27.41
N SER A 562 -13.90 -26.48 -27.71
CA SER A 562 -14.49 -25.52 -28.68
C SER A 562 -14.20 -25.87 -30.15
N SER A 563 -13.36 -26.86 -30.42
CA SER A 563 -13.01 -27.27 -31.80
C SER A 563 -13.86 -28.42 -32.33
N LEU A 564 -14.81 -28.93 -31.54
CA LEU A 564 -15.67 -30.08 -31.88
C LEU A 564 -17.13 -29.73 -31.60
N GLN A 565 -17.78 -28.99 -32.52
CA GLN A 565 -19.23 -29.10 -32.70
C GLN A 565 -19.62 -28.97 -34.18
N PRO A 566 -20.70 -29.65 -34.60
CA PRO A 566 -21.02 -29.93 -36.00
C PRO A 566 -21.82 -28.79 -36.64
N ARG A 567 -21.65 -28.61 -37.96
CA ARG A 567 -22.48 -27.76 -38.82
C ARG A 567 -23.67 -28.58 -39.31
N ASP A 568 -24.88 -28.08 -39.12
CA ASP A 568 -26.08 -28.54 -39.81
C ASP A 568 -26.55 -27.49 -40.83
N ASP A 569 -26.91 -28.03 -42.00
CA ASP A 569 -27.42 -27.37 -43.20
C ASP A 569 -28.93 -27.07 -43.09
N SER A 570 -29.39 -25.98 -43.72
CA SER A 570 -30.63 -25.97 -44.52
C SER A 570 -30.80 -24.67 -45.35
N THR A 571 -30.96 -24.90 -46.66
CA THR A 571 -31.71 -24.23 -47.75
C THR A 571 -32.90 -23.31 -47.35
N ASP A 572 -33.44 -22.34 -48.13
CA ASP A 572 -33.65 -22.19 -49.59
C ASP A 572 -33.95 -20.72 -50.00
N ASP A 573 -33.61 -20.41 -51.26
CA ASP A 573 -34.25 -19.59 -52.32
C ASP A 573 -35.19 -18.39 -52.05
N ASN A 574 -34.89 -17.25 -52.71
CA ASN A 574 -35.78 -16.66 -53.74
C ASN A 574 -35.06 -15.61 -54.63
N ALA A 575 -35.42 -15.58 -55.91
CA ALA A 575 -34.79 -14.80 -56.98
C ALA A 575 -35.69 -13.66 -57.51
N GLN A 576 -35.05 -12.59 -58.04
CA GLN A 576 -35.25 -12.00 -59.40
C GLN A 576 -35.12 -10.45 -59.48
N ASN A 577 -34.32 -10.02 -60.48
CA ASN A 577 -34.42 -8.85 -61.38
C ASN A 577 -34.39 -7.41 -60.77
N SER A 578 -33.74 -6.37 -61.33
CA SER A 578 -33.31 -6.06 -62.71
C SER A 578 -32.26 -4.92 -62.77
N MET A 579 -31.73 -4.76 -63.99
CA MET A 579 -30.75 -3.85 -64.62
C MET A 579 -30.39 -2.44 -64.08
N ALA A 580 -29.08 -2.19 -64.17
CA ALA A 580 -28.36 -1.06 -64.78
C ALA A 580 -28.60 0.41 -64.34
N LEU A 581 -27.53 1.04 -63.83
CA LEU A 581 -26.84 2.25 -64.38
C LEU A 581 -26.07 2.98 -63.26
N THR A 582 -24.76 3.19 -63.46
CA THR A 582 -23.92 4.18 -62.77
C THR A 582 -24.45 5.61 -63.04
N PRO A 583 -24.36 6.59 -62.11
CA PRO A 583 -23.08 7.10 -61.61
C PRO A 583 -23.04 7.59 -60.14
N VAL A 584 -21.80 7.84 -59.71
CA VAL A 584 -21.28 8.45 -58.46
C VAL A 584 -22.26 9.37 -57.71
N PRO A 585 -22.39 9.20 -56.38
CA PRO A 585 -22.25 10.37 -55.52
C PRO A 585 -21.46 10.13 -54.22
N ILE A 586 -20.75 11.20 -53.86
CA ILE A 586 -20.20 11.58 -52.56
C ILE A 586 -21.09 11.11 -51.40
N LYS A 587 -20.53 10.40 -50.41
CA LYS A 587 -21.24 10.10 -49.15
C LYS A 587 -20.49 10.62 -47.94
N LYS A 588 -21.19 11.55 -47.28
CA LYS A 588 -21.05 11.95 -45.88
C LYS A 588 -21.21 10.75 -44.94
N ALA A 589 -20.65 10.94 -43.75
CA ALA A 589 -20.73 10.10 -42.57
C ALA A 589 -22.15 9.66 -42.19
N ALA A 590 -22.29 8.41 -41.79
CA ALA A 590 -23.20 7.99 -40.73
C ALA A 590 -22.72 6.64 -40.14
N ARG A 591 -22.77 6.58 -38.81
CA ARG A 591 -22.57 5.43 -37.93
C ARG A 591 -23.38 4.21 -38.41
N LEU A 592 -22.85 3.01 -38.21
CA LEU A 592 -23.56 1.89 -37.57
C LEU A 592 -22.53 0.84 -37.12
N SER A 593 -22.66 0.50 -35.84
CA SER A 593 -21.95 -0.51 -35.07
C SER A 593 -22.27 -1.94 -35.55
N SER A 594 -21.27 -2.80 -35.51
CA SER A 594 -21.44 -4.26 -35.38
C SER A 594 -20.35 -4.79 -34.44
N PRO A 595 -20.67 -5.52 -33.37
CA PRO A 595 -19.69 -5.94 -32.37
C PRO A 595 -18.96 -7.18 -32.86
N SER A 596 -17.64 -7.07 -32.99
CA SER A 596 -16.77 -8.22 -33.19
C SER A 596 -16.44 -8.84 -31.84
N SER A 597 -16.75 -10.13 -31.75
CA SER A 597 -16.41 -11.12 -30.72
C SER A 597 -15.08 -10.83 -29.99
N LEU A 598 -15.17 -10.56 -28.67
CA LEU A 598 -14.01 -10.43 -27.80
C LEU A 598 -13.92 -11.58 -26.80
N ARG A 599 -12.86 -12.33 -27.04
CA ARG A 599 -12.24 -13.38 -26.25
C ARG A 599 -11.74 -12.83 -24.92
N ALA A 600 -12.13 -13.48 -23.81
CA ALA A 600 -11.76 -13.13 -22.44
C ALA A 600 -10.24 -13.00 -22.22
N LYS A 601 -9.84 -11.90 -21.57
CA LYS A 601 -8.53 -11.66 -20.96
C LYS A 601 -8.72 -11.19 -19.51
N PRO A 602 -7.74 -11.40 -18.62
CA PRO A 602 -7.89 -11.12 -17.19
C PRO A 602 -7.74 -9.63 -16.87
N ILE A 603 -8.60 -9.17 -15.96
CA ILE A 603 -8.95 -7.79 -15.62
C ILE A 603 -7.79 -7.06 -14.91
N GLY A 604 -7.40 -5.91 -15.44
CA GLY A 604 -6.47 -4.95 -14.82
C GLY A 604 -7.20 -3.68 -14.34
N PRO A 605 -6.62 -2.89 -13.43
CA PRO A 605 -7.34 -1.88 -12.62
C PRO A 605 -7.65 -0.56 -13.35
N ARG A 606 -7.78 -0.57 -14.68
CA ARG A 606 -7.92 0.66 -15.49
C ARG A 606 -8.94 0.54 -16.61
N GLU A 607 -10.09 -0.05 -16.31
CA GLU A 607 -11.24 -0.06 -17.22
C GLU A 607 -12.26 1.04 -16.86
N ASP A 608 -12.84 1.57 -17.95
CA ASP A 608 -13.87 2.60 -18.03
C ASP A 608 -15.05 2.23 -17.11
N PRO A 609 -15.56 3.17 -16.28
CA PRO A 609 -16.66 2.89 -15.36
C PRO A 609 -17.91 2.30 -16.04
N LEU A 610 -18.14 2.58 -17.33
CA LEU A 610 -19.27 2.01 -18.08
C LEU A 610 -19.12 0.50 -18.32
N ASP A 611 -17.91 0.00 -18.53
CA ASP A 611 -17.64 -1.43 -18.72
C ASP A 611 -17.84 -2.23 -17.41
N ARG A 612 -17.58 -1.62 -16.25
CA ARG A 612 -17.86 -2.24 -14.93
C ARG A 612 -19.34 -2.36 -14.64
N VAL A 613 -20.12 -1.34 -15.01
CA VAL A 613 -21.58 -1.37 -14.85
C VAL A 613 -22.20 -2.42 -15.77
N HIS A 614 -21.68 -2.55 -17.00
CA HIS A 614 -22.12 -3.59 -17.91
C HIS A 614 -21.79 -5.00 -17.38
N ALA A 615 -20.57 -5.24 -16.90
CA ALA A 615 -20.17 -6.51 -16.30
C ALA A 615 -21.02 -6.88 -15.07
N PHE A 616 -21.30 -5.91 -14.20
CA PHE A 616 -22.13 -6.12 -13.00
C PHE A 616 -23.60 -6.45 -13.32
N LEU A 617 -24.14 -5.91 -14.42
CA LEU A 617 -25.52 -6.18 -14.82
C LEU A 617 -25.70 -7.48 -15.60
N THR A 618 -24.64 -8.01 -16.23
CA THR A 618 -24.72 -9.21 -17.08
C THR A 618 -24.18 -10.48 -16.43
N GLU A 619 -23.37 -10.38 -15.38
CA GLU A 619 -22.82 -11.55 -14.68
C GLU A 619 -23.69 -11.96 -13.49
N LEU A 620 -24.49 -13.02 -13.66
CA LEU A 620 -25.18 -13.69 -12.56
C LEU A 620 -24.15 -14.34 -11.61
N PRO A 621 -24.29 -14.18 -10.29
CA PRO A 621 -23.33 -14.74 -9.34
C PRO A 621 -23.41 -16.27 -9.35
N CYS A 622 -22.30 -16.94 -9.70
CA CYS A 622 -22.14 -18.37 -9.41
C CYS A 622 -22.02 -18.55 -7.89
N LEU A 623 -23.02 -19.21 -7.30
CA LEU A 623 -22.97 -19.71 -5.94
C LEU A 623 -22.22 -21.04 -5.95
N ASP A 624 -20.97 -21.02 -5.50
CA ASP A 624 -20.21 -22.19 -5.03
C ASP A 624 -19.93 -22.05 -3.52
#